data_AF-A0A939L0D7-F1
#
_entry.id   AF-A0A939L0D7-F1
#
_cell.length_a   1.000
_cell.length_b   1.000
_cell.length_c   1.000
_cell.angle_alpha   90.00
_cell.angle_beta   90.00
_cell.angle_gamma   90.00
#
_symmetry.space_group_name_H-M   'P 1'
#
loop_
_entity.id
_entity.type
_entity.pdbx_description
1 polymer ?
#
loop_
_entity_poly.entity_id
_entity_poly.type
_entity_poly.pdbx_seq_one_letter_code
_entity_poly.pdbx_strand_id
1 'polypeptide(L)'
;MRPEDLPLLFQELAHEFADVTDMSVAATGSLARGDHRTGPTGDIVSNLDLIHVVADDADVPETRAVLGWKMRRISDAFRIETTSVIARLSAFRLAGHAHYRISMRPEWFCDGLGLGPEAFDYPGHDEDDPRVALAWMMQPVPYYLAKATALDPTTNLAKARRAATRLADRFDLKEVRDDFDNLPRVLRTLIVNRDITPLESTARYLAAPTHPDIAQLVRDAVFVESMGLSSADSMVILLPSVPH
;
A
#
# COMPACT_ATOMS: atom_id res chain seq x y z
N MET A 1 9.73 16.81 -10.63
CA MET A 1 8.49 17.61 -10.80
C MET A 1 8.47 18.76 -9.82
N ARG A 2 7.95 19.95 -10.19
CA ARG A 2 7.75 21.05 -9.23
C ARG A 2 6.40 20.89 -8.50
N PRO A 3 6.24 21.41 -7.27
CA PRO A 3 4.96 21.35 -6.56
C PRO A 3 3.79 21.98 -7.33
N GLU A 4 4.04 23.06 -8.08
CA GLU A 4 3.06 23.74 -8.92
C GLU A 4 2.52 22.89 -10.08
N ASP A 5 3.22 21.84 -10.49
CA ASP A 5 2.78 20.93 -11.56
C ASP A 5 1.77 19.88 -11.07
N LEU A 6 1.58 19.72 -9.75
CA LEU A 6 0.77 18.66 -9.16
C LEU A 6 -0.71 18.70 -9.61
N PRO A 7 -1.39 19.87 -9.71
CA PRO A 7 -2.74 19.93 -10.27
C PRO A 7 -2.80 19.46 -11.72
N LEU A 8 -1.81 19.81 -12.53
CA LEU A 8 -1.72 19.40 -13.94
C LEU A 8 -1.48 17.89 -14.05
N LEU A 9 -0.62 17.32 -13.21
CA LEU A 9 -0.41 15.87 -13.13
C LEU A 9 -1.73 15.12 -12.91
N PHE A 10 -2.55 15.58 -11.96
CA PHE A 10 -3.82 14.94 -11.68
C PHE A 10 -4.86 15.11 -12.80
N GLN A 11 -4.84 16.23 -13.52
CA GLN A 11 -5.67 16.42 -14.71
C GLN A 11 -5.25 15.47 -15.84
N GLU A 12 -3.95 15.33 -16.11
CA GLU A 12 -3.44 14.40 -17.12
C GLU A 12 -3.74 12.94 -16.76
N LEU A 13 -3.65 12.57 -15.48
CA LEU A 13 -4.07 11.24 -15.02
C LEU A 13 -5.55 10.99 -15.28
N ALA A 14 -6.43 11.93 -14.91
CA ALA A 14 -7.86 11.81 -15.20
C ALA A 14 -8.13 11.69 -16.70
N HIS A 15 -7.40 12.45 -17.54
CA HIS A 15 -7.51 12.36 -18.98
C HIS A 15 -7.04 11.01 -19.53
N GLU A 16 -5.91 10.48 -19.05
CA GLU A 16 -5.38 9.18 -19.46
C GLU A 16 -6.34 8.03 -19.12
N PHE A 17 -7.11 8.13 -18.04
CA PHE A 17 -8.04 7.07 -17.62
C PHE A 17 -9.51 7.33 -18.01
N ALA A 18 -9.80 8.40 -18.77
CA ALA A 18 -11.19 8.81 -19.07
C ALA A 18 -12.03 7.75 -19.79
N ASP A 19 -11.41 6.96 -20.68
CA ASP A 19 -12.09 5.94 -21.49
C ASP A 19 -12.03 4.53 -20.87
N VAL A 20 -11.45 4.40 -19.67
CA VAL A 20 -11.31 3.11 -18.98
C VAL A 20 -12.60 2.80 -18.21
N THR A 21 -13.19 1.64 -18.49
CA THR A 21 -14.51 1.24 -17.96
C THR A 21 -14.52 -0.11 -17.24
N ASP A 22 -13.43 -0.86 -17.32
CA ASP A 22 -13.25 -2.21 -16.79
C ASP A 22 -12.43 -2.26 -15.48
N MET A 23 -11.90 -1.11 -15.03
CA MET A 23 -11.16 -0.98 -13.78
C MET A 23 -11.44 0.35 -13.08
N SER A 24 -11.09 0.40 -11.78
CA SER A 24 -11.10 1.64 -11.00
C SER A 24 -9.68 2.03 -10.60
N VAL A 25 -9.32 3.30 -10.79
CA VAL A 25 -7.94 3.80 -10.61
C VAL A 25 -7.89 5.00 -9.67
N ALA A 26 -7.03 4.97 -8.67
CA ALA A 26 -6.85 6.07 -7.72
C ALA A 26 -5.38 6.31 -7.35
N ALA A 27 -5.07 7.53 -6.90
CA ALA A 27 -3.75 7.84 -6.34
C ALA A 27 -3.63 7.34 -4.90
N THR A 28 -2.44 6.87 -4.53
CA THR A 28 -2.06 6.51 -3.16
C THR A 28 -0.73 7.15 -2.78
N GLY A 29 -0.26 6.86 -1.58
CA GLY A 29 1.03 7.35 -1.10
C GLY A 29 1.04 8.83 -0.74
N SER A 30 2.23 9.42 -0.65
CA SER A 30 2.39 10.75 -0.09
C SER A 30 1.92 11.88 -1.02
N LEU A 31 1.94 11.65 -2.33
CA LEU A 31 1.36 12.62 -3.27
C LEU A 31 -0.16 12.71 -3.15
N ALA A 32 -0.83 11.57 -3.00
CA ALA A 32 -2.27 11.51 -2.79
C ALA A 32 -2.73 12.24 -1.52
N ARG A 33 -1.95 12.15 -0.43
CA ARG A 33 -2.23 12.82 0.85
C ARG A 33 -1.81 14.30 0.91
N GLY A 34 -1.04 14.78 -0.07
CA GLY A 34 -0.45 16.11 -0.03
C GLY A 34 0.72 16.26 0.97
N ASP A 35 1.23 15.18 1.55
CA ASP A 35 2.37 15.16 2.49
C ASP A 35 3.69 14.75 1.80
N HIS A 36 3.82 15.06 0.52
CA HIS A 36 4.97 14.70 -0.30
C HIS A 36 6.26 15.38 0.19
N ARG A 37 7.37 14.67 0.02
CA ARG A 37 8.72 15.19 0.29
C ARG A 37 9.20 16.06 -0.87
N THR A 38 9.85 17.16 -0.50
CA THR A 38 10.62 18.02 -1.41
C THR A 38 12.12 17.88 -1.16
N GLY A 39 12.90 17.91 -2.23
CA GLY A 39 14.37 17.90 -2.18
C GLY A 39 14.95 19.30 -1.93
N PRO A 40 16.29 19.41 -1.84
CA PRO A 40 16.98 20.69 -1.60
C PRO A 40 16.72 21.76 -2.67
N THR A 41 16.36 21.37 -3.90
CA THR A 41 16.02 22.25 -5.02
C THR A 41 14.56 22.73 -5.02
N GLY A 42 13.76 22.26 -4.06
CA GLY A 42 12.32 22.49 -3.99
C GLY A 42 11.49 21.52 -4.84
N ASP A 43 12.13 20.61 -5.59
CA ASP A 43 11.43 19.63 -6.42
C ASP A 43 10.83 18.50 -5.59
N ILE A 44 9.71 17.95 -6.03
CA ILE A 44 9.11 16.75 -5.45
C ILE A 44 10.02 15.55 -5.70
N VAL A 45 10.37 14.85 -4.61
CA VAL A 45 11.17 13.61 -4.62
C VAL A 45 10.37 12.39 -4.16
N SER A 46 9.06 12.55 -4.04
CA SER A 46 8.14 11.42 -3.80
C SER A 46 7.70 10.81 -5.13
N ASN A 47 7.48 9.51 -5.12
CA ASN A 47 6.95 8.79 -6.26
C ASN A 47 5.46 9.06 -6.42
N LEU A 48 4.96 8.93 -7.65
CA LEU A 48 3.53 8.78 -7.93
C LEU A 48 3.13 7.33 -7.73
N ASP A 49 2.35 7.07 -6.67
CA ASP A 49 1.80 5.75 -6.41
C ASP A 49 0.34 5.69 -6.88
N LEU A 50 -0.02 4.68 -7.67
CA LEU A 50 -1.39 4.44 -8.13
C LEU A 50 -1.84 3.02 -7.76
N ILE A 51 -3.13 2.88 -7.46
CA ILE A 51 -3.80 1.58 -7.34
C ILE A 51 -4.80 1.43 -8.47
N HIS A 52 -4.79 0.24 -9.09
CA HIS A 52 -5.70 -0.18 -10.17
C HIS A 52 -6.47 -1.39 -9.67
N VAL A 53 -7.78 -1.29 -9.58
CA VAL A 53 -8.65 -2.37 -9.09
C VAL A 53 -9.33 -3.02 -10.28
N VAL A 54 -9.13 -4.32 -10.44
CA VAL A 54 -9.73 -5.15 -11.49
C VAL A 54 -10.72 -6.15 -10.89
N ALA A 55 -11.73 -6.54 -11.66
CA ALA A 55 -12.72 -7.51 -11.19
C ALA A 55 -12.11 -8.90 -11.08
N ASP A 56 -11.44 -9.37 -12.15
CA ASP A 56 -11.01 -10.76 -12.30
C ASP A 56 -9.53 -10.91 -12.67
N ASP A 57 -8.98 -12.10 -12.43
CA ASP A 57 -7.60 -12.47 -12.75
C ASP A 57 -7.28 -12.36 -14.25
N ALA A 58 -8.31 -12.60 -15.08
CA ALA A 58 -8.21 -12.55 -16.52
C ALA A 58 -7.89 -11.14 -17.05
N ASP A 59 -8.22 -10.10 -16.27
CA ASP A 59 -8.05 -8.70 -16.66
C ASP A 59 -6.63 -8.18 -16.35
N VAL A 60 -5.87 -8.91 -15.53
CA VAL A 60 -4.53 -8.49 -15.07
C VAL A 60 -3.56 -8.31 -16.24
N PRO A 61 -3.40 -9.25 -17.20
CA PRO A 61 -2.46 -9.08 -18.30
C PRO A 61 -2.77 -7.86 -19.19
N GLU A 62 -4.05 -7.62 -19.47
CA GLU A 62 -4.49 -6.47 -20.28
C GLU A 62 -4.25 -5.16 -19.53
N THR A 63 -4.65 -5.11 -18.26
CA THR A 63 -4.39 -3.96 -17.39
C THR A 63 -2.89 -3.64 -17.36
N ARG A 64 -2.02 -4.63 -17.13
CA ARG A 64 -0.56 -4.44 -17.14
C ARG A 64 -0.05 -3.82 -18.45
N ALA A 65 -0.56 -4.26 -19.59
CA ALA A 65 -0.17 -3.74 -20.90
C ALA A 65 -0.55 -2.25 -21.04
N VAL A 66 -1.77 -1.88 -20.63
CA VAL A 66 -2.26 -0.50 -20.64
C VAL A 66 -1.44 0.39 -19.70
N LEU A 67 -1.16 -0.08 -18.48
CA LEU A 67 -0.40 0.68 -17.49
C LEU A 67 1.01 1.00 -17.95
N GLY A 68 1.70 0.06 -18.59
CA GLY A 68 3.07 0.28 -19.07
C GLY A 68 3.19 1.49 -20.00
N TRP A 69 2.25 1.65 -20.94
CA TRP A 69 2.26 2.76 -21.90
C TRP A 69 1.76 4.08 -21.26
N LYS A 70 0.63 4.07 -20.56
CA LYS A 70 0.07 5.29 -19.93
C LYS A 70 1.02 5.87 -18.88
N MET A 71 1.58 5.02 -18.03
CA MET A 71 2.49 5.45 -16.97
C MET A 71 3.84 5.91 -17.51
N ARG A 72 4.28 5.41 -18.68
CA ARG A 72 5.47 5.91 -19.36
C ARG A 72 5.31 7.38 -19.75
N ARG A 73 4.18 7.72 -20.37
CA ARG A 73 3.86 9.12 -20.75
C ARG A 73 3.84 10.03 -19.52
N ILE A 74 3.16 9.64 -18.45
CA ILE A 74 3.11 10.42 -17.20
C ILE A 74 4.50 10.58 -16.58
N SER A 75 5.26 9.49 -16.49
CA SER A 75 6.61 9.50 -15.91
C SER A 75 7.55 10.46 -16.65
N ASP A 76 7.48 10.46 -17.98
CA ASP A 76 8.34 11.30 -18.83
C ASP A 76 7.90 12.76 -18.83
N ALA A 77 6.59 13.03 -18.94
CA ALA A 77 6.03 14.38 -18.96
C ALA A 77 6.33 15.15 -17.67
N PHE A 78 6.18 14.49 -16.51
CA PHE A 78 6.33 15.14 -15.20
C PHE A 78 7.70 14.89 -14.55
N ARG A 79 8.56 14.11 -15.20
CA ARG A 79 9.88 13.70 -14.66
C ARG A 79 9.72 13.11 -13.25
N ILE A 80 8.84 12.13 -13.13
CA ILE A 80 8.49 11.49 -11.85
C ILE A 80 8.54 9.97 -11.96
N GLU A 81 9.08 9.30 -10.94
CA GLU A 81 8.96 7.85 -10.80
C GLU A 81 7.50 7.48 -10.52
N THR A 82 6.97 6.52 -11.27
CA THR A 82 5.62 6.00 -11.08
C THR A 82 5.67 4.57 -10.57
N THR A 83 4.85 4.26 -9.57
CA THR A 83 4.61 2.91 -9.06
C THR A 83 3.11 2.65 -9.17
N SER A 84 2.72 1.74 -10.06
CA SER A 84 1.35 1.28 -10.19
C SER A 84 1.22 -0.13 -9.62
N VAL A 85 0.20 -0.35 -8.80
CA VAL A 85 -0.16 -1.68 -8.28
C VAL A 85 -1.54 -2.08 -8.77
N ILE A 86 -1.66 -3.32 -9.24
CA ILE A 86 -2.94 -3.93 -9.62
C ILE A 86 -3.43 -4.76 -8.44
N ALA A 87 -4.69 -4.58 -8.06
CA ALA A 87 -5.36 -5.32 -7.00
C ALA A 87 -6.63 -5.97 -7.55
N ARG A 88 -6.88 -7.22 -7.13
CA ARG A 88 -8.20 -7.85 -7.35
C ARG A 88 -9.23 -7.18 -6.47
N LEU A 89 -10.45 -7.01 -6.97
CA LEU A 89 -11.53 -6.38 -6.23
C LEU A 89 -11.81 -7.07 -4.89
N SER A 90 -11.78 -8.41 -4.86
CA SER A 90 -11.96 -9.19 -3.64
C SER A 90 -10.87 -8.92 -2.60
N ALA A 91 -9.60 -8.92 -3.01
CA ALA A 91 -8.47 -8.62 -2.13
C ALA A 91 -8.46 -7.15 -1.68
N PHE A 92 -8.77 -6.22 -2.59
CA PHE A 92 -8.92 -4.80 -2.28
C PHE A 92 -9.96 -4.59 -1.17
N ARG A 93 -11.13 -5.24 -1.28
CA ARG A 93 -12.17 -5.19 -0.25
C ARG A 93 -11.69 -5.77 1.07
N LEU A 94 -11.09 -6.96 1.05
CA LEU A 94 -10.58 -7.63 2.26
C LEU A 94 -9.50 -6.81 2.98
N ALA A 95 -8.61 -6.19 2.21
CA ALA A 95 -7.58 -5.28 2.68
C ALA A 95 -8.13 -3.98 3.33
N GLY A 96 -9.44 -3.74 3.31
CA GLY A 96 -10.11 -2.58 3.96
C GLY A 96 -9.75 -2.37 5.42
N HIS A 97 -9.38 -3.44 6.11
CA HIS A 97 -8.97 -3.36 7.51
C HIS A 97 -7.54 -2.82 7.72
N ALA A 98 -6.69 -2.84 6.70
CA ALA A 98 -5.32 -2.36 6.82
C ALA A 98 -5.19 -0.88 6.48
N HIS A 99 -4.69 -0.10 7.44
CA HIS A 99 -4.53 1.35 7.32
C HIS A 99 -3.56 1.86 6.23
N TYR A 100 -3.01 1.02 5.34
CA TYR A 100 -2.37 1.55 4.13
C TYR A 100 -3.42 1.98 3.08
N ARG A 101 -4.69 1.55 3.17
CA ARG A 101 -5.77 2.03 2.28
C ARG A 101 -6.22 3.48 2.57
N ILE A 102 -6.11 3.95 3.81
CA ILE A 102 -6.37 5.36 4.19
C ILE A 102 -5.27 6.35 3.73
N SER A 103 -4.29 5.88 2.96
CA SER A 103 -3.27 6.71 2.31
C SER A 103 -3.65 7.09 0.87
N MET A 104 -4.90 6.87 0.49
CA MET A 104 -5.43 7.10 -0.85
C MET A 104 -6.13 8.44 -0.95
N ARG A 105 -6.07 9.02 -2.14
CA ARG A 105 -6.91 10.15 -2.51
C ARG A 105 -8.32 9.57 -2.75
N PRO A 106 -9.38 10.11 -2.15
CA PRO A 106 -10.72 9.53 -2.24
C PRO A 106 -11.31 9.64 -3.65
N GLU A 107 -10.76 10.51 -4.50
CA GLU A 107 -11.20 10.64 -5.89
C GLU A 107 -10.56 9.61 -6.81
N TRP A 108 -11.42 8.80 -7.44
CA TRP A 108 -11.09 7.95 -8.57
C TRP A 108 -10.76 8.80 -9.81
N PHE A 109 -9.66 8.46 -10.50
CA PHE A 109 -9.37 8.96 -11.85
C PHE A 109 -10.30 8.30 -12.89
N CYS A 110 -10.67 7.05 -12.65
CA CYS A 110 -11.79 6.36 -13.29
C CYS A 110 -12.40 5.37 -12.28
N ASP A 111 -13.71 5.16 -12.35
CA ASP A 111 -14.42 4.19 -11.50
C ASP A 111 -15.27 3.26 -12.35
N GLY A 112 -14.62 2.47 -13.21
CA GLY A 112 -15.28 1.53 -14.10
C GLY A 112 -16.06 0.43 -13.36
N LEU A 113 -15.61 0.08 -12.15
CA LEU A 113 -16.26 -0.93 -11.31
C LEU A 113 -17.39 -0.36 -10.43
N GLY A 114 -17.64 0.96 -10.46
CA GLY A 114 -18.69 1.60 -9.67
C GLY A 114 -18.51 1.43 -8.16
N LEU A 115 -17.28 1.52 -7.67
CA LEU A 115 -16.95 1.34 -6.26
C LEU A 115 -17.40 2.52 -5.40
N GLY A 116 -17.51 3.72 -6.01
CA GLY A 116 -17.92 4.93 -5.33
C GLY A 116 -16.84 5.53 -4.42
N PRO A 117 -17.05 6.76 -3.92
CA PRO A 117 -16.04 7.49 -3.14
C PRO A 117 -15.76 6.85 -1.78
N GLU A 118 -16.74 6.16 -1.21
CA GLU A 118 -16.66 5.52 0.11
C GLU A 118 -15.96 4.15 0.07
N ALA A 119 -15.56 3.67 -1.12
CA ALA A 119 -14.87 2.39 -1.28
C ALA A 119 -13.63 2.23 -0.39
N PHE A 120 -13.00 3.36 -0.02
CA PHE A 120 -11.84 3.43 0.86
C PHE A 120 -12.18 3.51 2.35
N ASP A 121 -13.43 3.85 2.68
CA ASP A 121 -13.93 4.05 4.03
C ASP A 121 -14.58 2.78 4.61
N TYR A 122 -15.07 1.89 3.74
CA TYR A 122 -15.65 0.61 4.18
C TYR A 122 -14.55 -0.35 4.64
N PRO A 123 -14.56 -0.78 5.91
CA PRO A 123 -13.79 -1.94 6.35
C PRO A 123 -14.23 -3.15 5.54
N GLY A 124 -13.38 -4.17 5.43
CA GLY A 124 -13.79 -5.42 4.82
C GLY A 124 -15.07 -5.94 5.50
N HIS A 125 -15.87 -6.72 4.77
CA HIS A 125 -17.16 -7.26 5.25
C HIS A 125 -17.09 -8.07 6.56
N ASP A 126 -15.89 -8.30 7.10
CA ASP A 126 -15.61 -9.06 8.32
C ASP A 126 -15.61 -8.20 9.60
N GLU A 127 -16.32 -7.06 9.63
CA GLU A 127 -16.55 -6.28 10.86
C GLU A 127 -17.21 -7.11 11.99
N ASP A 128 -17.78 -8.27 11.65
CA ASP A 128 -18.36 -9.20 12.61
C ASP A 128 -17.32 -9.99 13.43
N ASP A 129 -16.04 -10.13 13.00
CA ASP A 129 -14.98 -10.77 13.80
C ASP A 129 -13.83 -9.78 14.14
N PRO A 130 -13.82 -9.23 15.37
CA PRO A 130 -12.75 -8.37 15.86
C PRO A 130 -11.33 -8.94 15.74
N ARG A 131 -11.18 -10.28 15.68
CA ARG A 131 -9.87 -10.94 15.54
C ARG A 131 -9.32 -10.79 14.13
N VAL A 132 -10.18 -10.82 13.11
CA VAL A 132 -9.79 -10.60 11.71
C VAL A 132 -9.32 -9.15 11.52
N ALA A 133 -10.11 -8.19 12.00
CA ALA A 133 -9.74 -6.77 11.97
C ALA A 133 -8.39 -6.53 12.69
N LEU A 134 -8.18 -7.18 13.84
CA LEU A 134 -6.93 -7.07 14.59
C LEU A 134 -5.74 -7.68 13.83
N ALA A 135 -5.89 -8.83 13.18
CA ALA A 135 -4.85 -9.46 12.36
C ALA A 135 -4.39 -8.55 11.20
N TRP A 136 -5.34 -7.93 10.49
CA TRP A 136 -5.06 -6.98 9.42
C TRP A 136 -4.37 -5.71 9.93
N MET A 137 -4.83 -5.20 11.07
CA MET A 137 -4.25 -4.01 11.70
C MET A 137 -2.85 -4.24 12.25
N MET A 138 -2.52 -5.48 12.60
CA MET A 138 -1.16 -5.88 13.00
C MET A 138 -0.17 -5.86 11.84
N GLN A 139 -0.58 -6.28 10.63
CA GLN A 139 0.27 -6.50 9.45
C GLN A 139 1.31 -5.40 9.14
N PRO A 140 1.01 -4.09 9.26
CA PRO A 140 1.98 -3.06 8.92
C PRO A 140 3.21 -3.05 9.85
N VAL A 141 3.07 -3.52 11.10
CA VAL A 141 4.18 -3.58 12.06
C VAL A 141 5.28 -4.55 11.58
N PRO A 142 5.03 -5.85 11.41
CA PRO A 142 6.02 -6.79 10.90
C PRO A 142 6.49 -6.44 9.48
N TYR A 143 5.63 -5.88 8.62
CA TYR A 143 6.04 -5.42 7.30
C TYR A 143 7.15 -4.35 7.36
N TYR A 144 6.96 -3.30 8.19
CA TYR A 144 7.97 -2.26 8.31
C TYR A 144 9.23 -2.72 9.08
N LEU A 145 9.08 -3.61 10.06
CA LEU A 145 10.24 -4.21 10.71
C LEU A 145 11.06 -5.06 9.74
N ALA A 146 10.41 -5.86 8.90
CA ALA A 146 11.07 -6.62 7.84
C ALA A 146 11.77 -5.69 6.84
N LYS A 147 11.12 -4.60 6.41
CA LYS A 147 11.78 -3.62 5.52
C LYS A 147 13.00 -2.97 6.13
N ALA A 148 13.00 -2.72 7.45
CA ALA A 148 14.14 -2.12 8.14
C ALA A 148 15.40 -3.00 8.10
N THR A 149 15.30 -4.31 7.83
CA THR A 149 16.47 -5.19 7.67
C THR A 149 17.17 -5.02 6.32
N ALA A 150 16.49 -4.43 5.32
CA ALA A 150 16.98 -4.33 3.94
C ALA A 150 17.12 -2.89 3.44
N LEU A 151 16.26 -1.97 3.87
CA LEU A 151 16.12 -0.62 3.31
C LEU A 151 15.86 0.40 4.42
N ASP A 152 16.58 1.52 4.39
CA ASP A 152 16.38 2.70 5.26
C ASP A 152 15.85 2.35 6.67
N PRO A 153 16.71 1.76 7.54
CA PRO A 153 16.29 1.24 8.83
C PRO A 153 15.63 2.31 9.69
N THR A 154 16.18 3.52 9.71
CA THR A 154 15.65 4.63 10.52
C THR A 154 14.20 4.96 10.14
N THR A 155 13.91 5.14 8.85
CA THR A 155 12.55 5.47 8.40
C THR A 155 11.58 4.31 8.64
N ASN A 156 12.00 3.07 8.36
CA ASN A 156 11.12 1.91 8.48
C ASN A 156 10.84 1.55 9.95
N LEU A 157 11.81 1.69 10.86
CA LEU A 157 11.56 1.55 12.30
C LEU A 157 10.58 2.62 12.83
N ALA A 158 10.71 3.87 12.36
CA ALA A 158 9.75 4.92 12.71
C ALA A 158 8.33 4.62 12.17
N LYS A 159 8.21 4.03 10.97
CA LYS A 159 6.93 3.56 10.42
C LYS A 159 6.36 2.38 11.22
N ALA A 160 7.18 1.42 11.62
CA ALA A 160 6.76 0.31 12.47
C ALA A 160 6.21 0.79 13.81
N ARG A 161 6.91 1.73 14.47
CA ARG A 161 6.44 2.33 15.73
C ARG A 161 5.10 3.06 15.55
N ARG A 162 4.95 3.88 14.50
CA ARG A 162 3.67 4.55 14.21
C ARG A 162 2.53 3.57 13.95
N ALA A 163 2.80 2.48 13.22
CA ALA A 163 1.82 1.42 13.01
C ALA A 163 1.42 0.75 14.33
N ALA A 164 2.39 0.45 15.20
CA ALA A 164 2.12 -0.14 16.52
C ALA A 164 1.32 0.79 17.43
N THR A 165 1.60 2.10 17.43
CA THR A 165 0.80 3.09 18.16
C THR A 165 -0.65 3.09 17.69
N ARG A 166 -0.90 3.11 16.37
CA ARG A 166 -2.26 3.07 15.81
C ARG A 166 -3.00 1.78 16.15
N LEU A 167 -2.32 0.64 16.04
CA LEU A 167 -2.83 -0.66 16.47
C LEU A 167 -3.27 -0.60 17.95
N ALA A 168 -2.40 -0.06 18.81
CA ALA A 168 -2.69 0.05 20.22
C ALA A 168 -3.86 1.00 20.51
N ASP A 169 -3.96 2.11 19.80
CA ASP A 169 -5.03 3.09 19.98
C ASP A 169 -6.38 2.58 19.48
N ARG A 170 -6.40 1.86 18.35
CA ARG A 170 -7.65 1.35 17.76
C ARG A 170 -8.32 0.27 18.61
N PHE A 171 -7.53 -0.54 19.32
CA PHE A 171 -7.99 -1.70 20.10
C PHE A 171 -7.71 -1.61 21.60
N ASP A 172 -7.27 -0.45 22.08
CA ASP A 172 -6.86 -0.18 23.46
C ASP A 172 -5.88 -1.22 24.05
N LEU A 173 -4.79 -1.49 23.32
CA LEU A 173 -3.81 -2.52 23.67
C LEU A 173 -2.65 -1.91 24.46
N LYS A 174 -2.81 -1.83 25.78
CA LYS A 174 -1.81 -1.27 26.69
C LYS A 174 -0.45 -1.98 26.57
N GLU A 175 -0.46 -3.30 26.40
CA GLU A 175 0.73 -4.13 26.23
C GLU A 175 1.58 -3.74 25.01
N VAL A 176 0.97 -3.15 23.98
CA VAL A 176 1.68 -2.65 22.79
C VAL A 176 2.29 -1.27 23.06
N ARG A 177 1.58 -0.40 23.79
CA ARG A 177 2.09 0.93 24.16
C ARG A 177 3.30 0.85 25.09
N ASP A 178 3.27 -0.12 26.01
CA ASP A 178 4.27 -0.25 27.08
C ASP A 178 5.61 -0.85 26.59
N ASP A 179 5.67 -1.47 25.39
CA ASP A 179 6.89 -2.12 24.88
C ASP A 179 7.06 -1.99 23.35
N PHE A 180 7.31 -0.76 22.88
CA PHE A 180 7.66 -0.50 21.48
C PHE A 180 9.05 -0.99 21.07
N ASP A 181 9.91 -1.33 22.03
CA ASP A 181 11.28 -1.76 21.75
C ASP A 181 11.35 -3.27 21.48
N ASN A 182 10.32 -4.03 21.89
CA ASN A 182 10.20 -5.47 21.63
C ASN A 182 8.87 -5.86 20.96
N LEU A 183 8.52 -5.15 19.89
CA LEU A 183 7.32 -5.41 19.08
C LEU A 183 7.15 -6.89 18.68
N PRO A 184 8.19 -7.65 18.25
CA PRO A 184 7.99 -9.06 17.91
C PRO A 184 7.51 -9.92 19.09
N ARG A 185 7.96 -9.65 20.31
CA ARG A 185 7.48 -10.36 21.52
C ARG A 185 6.05 -9.97 21.82
N VAL A 186 5.75 -8.68 21.84
CA VAL A 186 4.40 -8.14 22.09
C VAL A 186 3.38 -8.73 21.13
N LEU A 187 3.68 -8.75 19.82
CA LEU A 187 2.76 -9.29 18.82
C LEU A 187 2.51 -10.79 19.01
N ARG A 188 3.54 -11.59 19.37
CA ARG A 188 3.35 -13.02 19.68
C ARG A 188 2.46 -13.21 20.91
N THR A 189 2.67 -12.42 21.97
CA THR A 189 1.82 -12.46 23.17
C THR A 189 0.38 -12.07 22.85
N LEU A 190 0.18 -11.03 22.04
CA LEU A 190 -1.15 -10.58 21.61
C LEU A 190 -1.87 -11.68 20.81
N ILE A 191 -1.17 -12.31 19.85
CA ILE A 191 -1.69 -13.43 19.04
C ILE A 191 -2.21 -14.57 19.94
N VAL A 192 -1.41 -14.98 20.93
CA VAL A 192 -1.78 -16.06 21.86
C VAL A 192 -2.94 -15.66 22.77
N ASN A 193 -2.86 -14.47 23.38
CA ASN A 193 -3.85 -14.03 24.38
C ASN A 193 -5.23 -13.75 23.78
N ARG A 194 -5.29 -13.41 22.50
CA ARG A 194 -6.52 -13.02 21.79
C ARG A 194 -6.98 -14.07 20.77
N ASP A 195 -6.31 -15.23 20.71
CA ASP A 195 -6.61 -16.32 19.78
C ASP A 195 -6.72 -15.82 18.32
N ILE A 196 -5.72 -15.06 17.89
CA ILE A 196 -5.67 -14.45 16.56
C ILE A 196 -5.01 -15.43 15.60
N THR A 197 -5.63 -15.67 14.45
CA THR A 197 -4.90 -16.25 13.31
C THR A 197 -4.18 -15.12 12.58
N PRO A 198 -2.83 -15.03 12.64
CA PRO A 198 -2.11 -13.96 11.97
C PRO A 198 -2.17 -14.13 10.45
N LEU A 199 -2.07 -13.01 9.75
CA LEU A 199 -1.79 -13.04 8.31
C LEU A 199 -0.42 -13.69 8.05
N GLU A 200 -0.26 -14.30 6.88
CA GLU A 200 0.95 -15.04 6.47
C GLU A 200 2.21 -14.17 6.55
N SER A 201 2.13 -12.91 6.13
CA SER A 201 3.21 -11.92 6.23
C SER A 201 3.67 -11.69 7.67
N THR A 202 2.72 -11.64 8.60
CA THR A 202 2.97 -11.50 10.03
C THR A 202 3.56 -12.79 10.60
N ALA A 203 3.00 -13.95 10.25
CA ALA A 203 3.49 -15.25 10.67
C ALA A 203 4.95 -15.48 10.24
N ARG A 204 5.28 -15.19 8.97
CA ARG A 204 6.65 -15.28 8.42
C ARG A 204 7.64 -14.45 9.21
N TYR A 205 7.33 -13.16 9.41
CA TYR A 205 8.21 -12.27 10.16
C TYR A 205 8.43 -12.75 11.59
N LEU A 206 7.37 -13.16 12.28
CA LEU A 206 7.45 -13.60 13.68
C LEU A 206 8.12 -14.97 13.83
N ALA A 207 8.11 -15.83 12.80
CA ALA A 207 8.81 -17.11 12.83
C ALA A 207 10.33 -16.92 12.72
N ALA A 208 10.81 -16.06 11.82
CA ALA A 208 12.23 -15.89 11.54
C ALA A 208 12.61 -14.42 11.24
N PRO A 209 12.56 -13.51 12.23
CA PRO A 209 12.74 -12.07 12.00
C PRO A 209 14.16 -11.68 11.54
N THR A 210 15.14 -12.57 11.72
CA THR A 210 16.54 -12.38 11.33
C THR A 210 16.91 -13.13 10.05
N HIS A 211 15.95 -13.76 9.36
CA HIS A 211 16.22 -14.44 8.10
C HIS A 211 16.74 -13.43 7.05
N PRO A 212 17.79 -13.77 6.27
CA PRO A 212 18.40 -12.82 5.33
C PRO A 212 17.40 -12.24 4.32
N ASP A 213 16.48 -13.06 3.83
CA ASP A 213 15.47 -12.66 2.84
C ASP A 213 14.13 -12.22 3.46
N ILE A 214 14.07 -11.95 4.77
CA ILE A 214 12.79 -11.72 5.46
C ILE A 214 12.00 -10.54 4.87
N ALA A 215 12.70 -9.48 4.45
CA ALA A 215 12.09 -8.33 3.82
C ALA A 215 11.32 -8.71 2.54
N GLN A 216 11.90 -9.58 1.70
CA GLN A 216 11.30 -10.04 0.46
C GLN A 216 10.15 -11.02 0.74
N LEU A 217 10.36 -12.00 1.62
CA LEU A 217 9.35 -13.00 1.98
C LEU A 217 8.09 -12.39 2.58
N VAL A 218 8.24 -11.37 3.43
CA VAL A 218 7.14 -10.62 4.04
C VAL A 218 6.47 -9.73 2.99
N ARG A 219 7.24 -9.03 2.15
CA ARG A 219 6.69 -8.22 1.05
C ARG A 219 5.82 -9.07 0.12
N ASP A 220 6.30 -10.22 -0.32
CA ASP A 220 5.56 -11.08 -1.25
C ASP A 220 4.25 -11.58 -0.62
N ALA A 221 4.27 -11.94 0.67
CA ALA A 221 3.06 -12.29 1.40
C ALA A 221 2.09 -11.10 1.50
N VAL A 222 2.57 -9.90 1.82
CA VAL A 222 1.75 -8.68 1.84
C VAL A 222 1.11 -8.42 0.47
N PHE A 223 1.84 -8.60 -0.64
CA PHE A 223 1.26 -8.41 -1.98
C PHE A 223 0.12 -9.40 -2.24
N VAL A 224 0.30 -10.68 -1.90
CA VAL A 224 -0.76 -11.69 -2.06
C VAL A 224 -1.97 -11.37 -1.18
N GLU A 225 -1.75 -10.99 0.09
CA GLU A 225 -2.81 -10.61 1.02
C GLU A 225 -3.58 -9.37 0.53
N SER A 226 -2.84 -8.30 0.22
CA SER A 226 -3.37 -6.97 -0.01
C SER A 226 -3.90 -6.74 -1.42
N MET A 227 -3.30 -7.41 -2.41
CA MET A 227 -3.60 -7.22 -3.83
C MET A 227 -4.22 -8.47 -4.47
N GLY A 228 -4.17 -9.62 -3.79
CA GLY A 228 -4.58 -10.90 -4.37
C GLY A 228 -3.60 -11.42 -5.43
N LEU A 229 -2.45 -10.77 -5.60
CA LEU A 229 -1.51 -11.01 -6.69
C LEU A 229 -0.08 -11.04 -6.16
N SER A 230 0.81 -11.75 -6.86
CA SER A 230 2.24 -11.68 -6.56
C SER A 230 2.76 -10.25 -6.79
N SER A 231 3.88 -9.88 -6.17
CA SER A 231 4.50 -8.57 -6.44
C SER A 231 4.87 -8.40 -7.91
N ALA A 232 5.24 -9.48 -8.60
CA ALA A 232 5.59 -9.46 -10.02
C ALA A 232 4.38 -9.18 -10.93
N ASP A 233 3.22 -9.73 -10.59
CA ASP A 233 1.97 -9.57 -11.36
C ASP A 233 1.26 -8.27 -11.02
N SER A 234 1.33 -7.83 -9.77
CA SER A 234 0.67 -6.62 -9.29
C SER A 234 1.41 -5.35 -9.72
N MET A 235 2.74 -5.33 -9.62
CA MET A 235 3.48 -4.07 -9.63
C MET A 235 4.08 -3.73 -10.99
N VAL A 236 4.02 -2.44 -11.35
CA VAL A 236 4.68 -1.82 -12.50
C VAL A 236 5.38 -0.55 -12.03
N ILE A 237 6.71 -0.50 -12.13
CA ILE A 237 7.52 0.68 -11.76
C ILE A 237 8.14 1.25 -13.03
N LEU A 238 8.02 2.57 -13.21
CA LEU A 238 8.65 3.27 -14.32
C LEU A 238 9.41 4.49 -13.81
N LEU A 239 10.70 4.56 -14.18
CA LEU A 239 11.54 5.74 -14.00
C LEU A 239 11.46 6.65 -15.23
N PRO A 240 11.57 7.97 -15.10
CA PRO A 240 11.59 8.87 -16.25
C PRO A 240 12.69 8.50 -17.24
N SER A 241 12.38 8.55 -18.53
CA SER A 241 13.35 8.38 -19.61
C SER A 241 14.43 9.45 -19.53
N VAL A 242 15.70 9.07 -19.69
CA VAL A 242 16.81 10.04 -19.75
C VAL A 242 16.64 10.89 -21.01
N PRO A 243 16.65 12.23 -20.93
CA PRO A 243 16.63 13.06 -22.13
C PRO A 243 17.85 12.74 -23.00
N HIS A 244 17.60 12.43 -24.28
CA HIS A 244 18.63 12.36 -25.31
C HIS A 244 19.19 13.73 -25.66
#